data_AF-A0A9D2NSA2-F1
#
_entry.id   AF-A0A9D2NSA2-F1
#
_cell.length_a   1.000
_cell.length_b   1.000
_cell.length_c   1.000
_cell.angle_alpha   90.00
_cell.angle_beta   90.00
_cell.angle_gamma   90.00
#
_symmetry.space_group_name_H-M   'P 1'
#
loop_
_entity.id
_entity.type
_entity.pdbx_description
1 polymer ?
#
loop_
_entity_poly.entity_id
_entity_poly.type
_entity_poly.pdbx_seq_one_letter_code
_entity_poly.pdbx_strand_id
1 'polypeptide(L)'
;MEKKNFISLIMGTVGGILFAIGMCMCLLPQWNAFNQGVVISVIGLVILLIMLLVRRKLEGKPVIVKLSARTVGTVLLGIIGALVFGIGMCMTMIWNSMAAGIVVGIVGIVLLICLIPAIKGIK
;
A
#
# COMPACT_ATOMS: atom_id res chain seq x y z
N MET A 1 10.35 16.78 -14.80
CA MET A 1 10.54 15.67 -13.83
C MET A 1 12.03 15.44 -13.69
N GLU A 2 12.62 15.64 -12.50
CA GLU A 2 14.02 15.27 -12.30
C GLU A 2 14.20 13.75 -12.45
N LYS A 3 15.30 13.30 -13.09
CA LYS A 3 15.57 11.87 -13.37
C LYS A 3 15.45 10.98 -12.11
N LYS A 4 15.74 11.56 -10.95
CA LYS A 4 15.65 10.92 -9.62
C LYS A 4 14.23 10.48 -9.26
N ASN A 5 13.23 11.34 -9.54
CA ASN A 5 11.82 11.07 -9.23
C ASN A 5 11.23 10.01 -10.17
N PHE A 6 11.68 9.99 -11.43
CA PHE A 6 11.25 8.99 -12.41
C PHE A 6 11.77 7.59 -12.06
N ILE A 7 13.06 7.47 -11.72
CA ILE A 7 13.66 6.20 -11.29
C ILE A 7 12.97 5.70 -10.02
N SER A 8 12.74 6.58 -9.05
CA SER A 8 12.06 6.19 -7.80
C SER A 8 10.62 5.74 -8.03
N LEU A 9 9.89 6.39 -8.95
CA LEU A 9 8.53 6.00 -9.31
C LEU A 9 8.52 4.61 -9.95
N ILE A 10 9.38 4.35 -10.93
CA ILE A 10 9.45 3.05 -11.61
C ILE A 10 9.84 1.94 -10.63
N MET A 11 10.92 2.12 -9.86
CA MET A 11 11.36 1.11 -8.89
C MET A 11 10.30 0.84 -7.82
N GLY A 12 9.58 1.88 -7.39
CA GLY A 12 8.48 1.77 -6.43
C GLY A 12 7.29 1.00 -6.99
N THR A 13 6.83 1.34 -8.19
CA THR A 13 5.69 0.68 -8.84
C THR A 13 6.00 -0.78 -9.15
N VAL A 14 7.19 -1.07 -9.71
CA VAL A 14 7.60 -2.45 -10.01
C VAL A 14 7.75 -3.27 -8.72
N GLY A 15 8.44 -2.75 -7.70
CA GLY A 15 8.59 -3.44 -6.42
C GLY A 15 7.26 -3.67 -5.70
N GLY A 16 6.36 -2.69 -5.73
CA GLY A 16 5.02 -2.79 -5.15
C GLY A 16 4.15 -3.85 -5.83
N ILE A 17 4.14 -3.89 -7.17
CA ILE A 17 3.38 -4.88 -7.94
C ILE A 17 3.92 -6.30 -7.68
N LEU A 18 5.24 -6.49 -7.71
CA LEU A 18 5.87 -7.78 -7.43
C LEU A 18 5.53 -8.29 -6.02
N PHE A 19 5.60 -7.41 -5.03
CA PHE A 19 5.24 -7.74 -3.65
C PHE A 19 3.76 -8.09 -3.51
N ALA A 20 2.87 -7.30 -4.12
CA ALA A 20 1.43 -7.56 -4.08
C ALA A 20 1.06 -8.91 -4.71
N ILE A 21 1.62 -9.23 -5.89
CA ILE A 21 1.40 -10.51 -6.57
C ILE A 21 1.91 -11.68 -5.71
N GLY A 22 3.11 -11.55 -5.13
CA GLY A 22 3.66 -12.58 -4.25
C GLY A 22 2.75 -12.89 -3.06
N MET A 23 2.20 -11.85 -2.41
CA MET A 23 1.27 -12.01 -1.28
C MET A 23 -0.03 -12.68 -1.71
N CYS A 24 -0.58 -12.33 -2.88
CA CYS A 24 -1.76 -12.98 -3.45
C CYS A 24 -1.52 -14.47 -3.74
N MET A 25 -0.35 -14.84 -4.27
CA MET A 25 0.02 -16.24 -4.52
C MET A 25 0.18 -17.06 -3.24
N CYS A 26 0.52 -16.43 -2.11
CA CYS A 26 0.59 -17.09 -0.81
C CYS A 26 -0.80 -17.36 -0.19
N LEU A 27 -1.76 -16.47 -0.45
CA LEU A 27 -3.09 -16.51 0.19
C LEU A 27 -4.09 -17.42 -0.55
N LEU A 28 -3.86 -17.74 -1.82
CA LEU A 28 -4.77 -18.56 -2.63
C LEU A 28 -4.31 -20.03 -2.68
N PRO A 29 -4.86 -20.92 -1.83
CA PRO A 29 -4.43 -22.33 -1.75
C PRO A 29 -4.68 -23.11 -3.06
N GLN A 30 -5.61 -22.66 -3.90
CA GLN A 30 -5.90 -23.26 -5.21
C GLN A 30 -4.72 -23.24 -6.20
N TRP A 31 -3.71 -22.39 -5.99
CA TRP A 31 -2.55 -22.32 -6.88
C TRP A 31 -1.43 -23.28 -6.47
N ASN A 32 -1.49 -23.88 -5.26
CA ASN A 32 -0.44 -24.73 -4.66
C ASN A 32 1.00 -24.17 -4.79
N ALA A 33 1.12 -22.86 -5.02
CA ALA A 33 2.34 -22.16 -5.36
C ALA A 33 2.86 -21.35 -4.16
N PHE A 34 2.51 -21.77 -2.95
CA PHE A 34 2.86 -21.08 -1.70
C PHE A 34 4.37 -20.81 -1.60
N ASN A 35 5.18 -21.83 -1.93
CA ASN A 35 6.65 -21.72 -1.88
C ASN A 35 7.18 -20.70 -2.91
N GLN A 36 6.61 -20.67 -4.12
CA GLN A 36 6.95 -19.67 -5.14
C GLN A 36 6.47 -18.27 -4.75
N GLY A 37 5.27 -18.15 -4.18
CA GLY A 37 4.70 -16.89 -3.69
C GLY A 37 5.58 -16.26 -2.62
N VAL A 38 6.06 -17.05 -1.65
CA VAL A 38 6.97 -16.58 -0.59
C VAL A 38 8.27 -16.06 -1.20
N VAL A 39 8.86 -16.79 -2.15
CA VAL A 39 10.11 -16.36 -2.82
C VAL A 39 9.90 -15.03 -3.55
N ILE A 40 8.82 -14.89 -4.31
CA ILE A 40 8.50 -13.65 -5.04
C ILE A 40 8.22 -12.49 -4.08
N SER A 41 7.49 -12.72 -2.98
CA SER A 41 7.26 -11.71 -1.94
C SER A 41 8.55 -11.26 -1.27
N VAL A 42 9.47 -12.17 -0.96
CA VAL A 42 10.77 -11.83 -0.37
C VAL A 42 11.59 -10.99 -1.34
N ILE A 43 11.63 -11.36 -2.63
CA ILE A 43 12.31 -10.57 -3.67
C ILE A 43 11.67 -9.18 -3.79
N GLY A 44 10.33 -9.09 -3.84
CA GLY A 44 9.60 -7.82 -3.89
C GLY A 44 9.87 -6.93 -2.68
N LEU A 45 9.93 -7.51 -1.48
CA LEU A 45 10.27 -6.81 -0.25
C LEU A 45 11.71 -6.29 -0.27
N VAL A 46 12.67 -7.10 -0.73
CA VAL A 46 14.07 -6.67 -0.90
C VAL A 46 14.18 -5.51 -1.88
N ILE A 47 13.47 -5.56 -3.01
CA ILE A 47 13.43 -4.46 -3.99
C ILE A 47 12.84 -3.19 -3.37
N LEU A 48 11.75 -3.31 -2.60
CA LEU A 48 11.14 -2.19 -1.87
C LEU A 48 12.10 -1.60 -0.82
N LEU A 49 12.86 -2.44 -0.10
CA LEU A 49 13.88 -1.97 0.85
C LEU A 49 15.02 -1.24 0.15
N ILE A 50 15.52 -1.77 -0.98
CA ILE A 50 16.54 -1.10 -1.80
C ILE A 50 15.99 0.24 -2.31
N MET A 51 14.74 0.28 -2.78
CA MET A 51 14.08 1.52 -3.20
C MET A 51 14.02 2.54 -2.07
N LEU A 52 13.66 2.13 -0.85
CA LEU A 52 13.66 3.01 0.32
C LEU A 52 15.07 3.56 0.61
N LEU A 53 16.11 2.73 0.52
CA LEU A 53 17.50 3.16 0.69
C LEU A 53 17.94 4.14 -0.41
N VAL A 54 17.57 3.89 -1.67
CA VAL A 54 17.86 4.77 -2.81
C VAL A 54 17.12 6.11 -2.66
N ARG A 55 15.83 6.09 -2.31
CA ARG A 55 15.07 7.32 -1.99
C ARG A 55 15.75 8.11 -0.88
N ARG A 56 16.12 7.44 0.21
CA ARG A 56 16.82 8.07 1.35
C ARG A 56 18.14 8.71 0.94
N LYS A 57 18.94 8.04 0.09
CA LYS A 57 20.19 8.58 -0.47
C LYS A 57 19.95 9.78 -1.40
N LEU A 58 18.87 9.77 -2.18
CA LEU A 58 18.54 10.84 -3.14
C LEU A 58 17.98 12.10 -2.46
N GLU A 59 17.25 11.96 -1.36
CA GLU A 59 16.65 13.10 -0.65
C GLU A 59 17.64 13.81 0.30
N GLY A 60 18.79 13.21 0.62
CA GLY A 60 19.84 13.85 1.45
C GLY A 60 19.38 14.30 2.85
N LYS A 61 18.18 13.89 3.26
CA LYS A 61 17.52 14.29 4.51
C LYS A 61 17.70 13.21 5.57
N PRO A 62 17.78 13.62 6.85
CA PRO A 62 18.03 12.69 7.95
C PRO A 62 16.92 11.63 8.05
N VAL A 63 17.34 10.45 8.51
CA VAL A 63 16.62 9.16 8.66
C VAL A 63 15.26 9.27 9.36
N ILE A 64 14.99 10.39 10.03
CA ILE A 64 13.85 10.62 10.89
C ILE A 64 13.13 11.86 10.35
N VAL A 65 12.12 11.66 9.51
CA VAL A 65 10.96 12.56 9.56
C VAL A 65 10.60 12.59 11.04
N LYS A 66 10.61 13.77 11.70
CA LYS A 66 10.13 13.89 13.08
C LYS A 66 8.85 13.05 13.13
N LEU A 67 8.86 11.95 13.88
CA LEU A 67 7.69 11.07 14.07
C LEU A 67 6.68 11.90 14.85
N SER A 68 6.08 12.85 14.14
CA SER A 68 4.99 13.65 14.60
C SER A 68 3.83 12.69 14.68
N ALA A 69 3.10 12.74 15.79
CA ALA A 69 1.85 11.99 15.95
C ALA A 69 0.92 12.18 14.73
N ARG A 70 1.04 13.34 14.05
CA ARG A 70 0.32 13.64 12.81
C ARG A 70 0.73 12.74 11.64
N THR A 71 2.02 12.51 11.42
CA THR A 71 2.50 11.65 10.33
C THR A 71 2.11 10.19 10.57
N VAL A 72 2.34 9.70 11.80
CA VAL A 72 1.93 8.34 12.17
C VAL A 72 0.42 8.17 12.06
N GLY A 73 -0.35 9.15 12.54
CA GLY A 73 -1.81 9.17 12.43
C GLY A 73 -2.29 9.15 10.99
N THR A 74 -1.67 9.91 10.09
CA THR A 74 -2.02 9.86 8.66
C THR A 74 -1.70 8.50 8.01
N VAL A 75 -0.53 7.92 8.30
CA VAL A 75 -0.18 6.59 7.76
C VAL A 75 -1.15 5.53 8.27
N LEU A 76 -1.48 5.55 9.56
CA LEU A 76 -2.42 4.59 10.15
C LEU A 76 -3.83 4.73 9.57
N LEU A 77 -4.32 5.97 9.41
CA LEU A 77 -5.61 6.23 8.78
C LEU A 77 -5.64 5.74 7.33
N GLY A 78 -4.55 5.94 6.58
CA GLY A 78 -4.41 5.41 5.22
C GLY A 78 -4.45 3.88 5.17
N ILE A 79 -3.76 3.20 6.10
CA ILE A 79 -3.79 1.73 6.20
C ILE A 79 -5.21 1.24 6.50
N ILE A 80 -5.90 1.86 7.47
CA ILE A 80 -7.27 1.51 7.83
C ILE A 80 -8.21 1.71 6.64
N GLY A 81 -8.14 2.86 5.96
CA GLY A 81 -8.98 3.15 4.79
C GLY A 81 -8.76 2.15 3.64
N ALA A 82 -7.51 1.80 3.34
CA ALA A 82 -7.18 0.82 2.31
C ALA A 82 -7.67 -0.59 2.67
N LEU A 83 -7.56 -1.01 3.93
CA LEU A 83 -8.06 -2.29 4.40
C LEU A 83 -9.60 -2.36 4.34
N VAL A 84 -10.30 -1.33 4.81
CA VAL A 84 -11.77 -1.25 4.75
C VAL A 84 -12.26 -1.31 3.30
N PHE A 85 -11.61 -0.56 2.40
CA PHE A 85 -11.93 -0.63 0.98
C PHE A 85 -11.68 -2.03 0.39
N GLY A 86 -10.55 -2.66 0.73
CA GLY A 86 -10.23 -4.04 0.33
C GLY A 86 -11.26 -5.06 0.82
N ILE A 87 -11.69 -4.97 2.08
CA ILE A 87 -12.73 -5.83 2.65
C ILE A 87 -14.05 -5.65 1.89
N GLY A 88 -14.44 -4.40 1.57
CA GLY A 88 -15.62 -4.12 0.75
C GLY A 88 -15.59 -4.87 -0.60
N MET A 89 -14.45 -4.89 -1.28
CA MET A 89 -14.26 -5.65 -2.52
C MET A 89 -14.32 -7.17 -2.31
N CYS A 90 -13.80 -7.69 -1.19
CA CYS A 90 -13.92 -9.11 -0.86
C CYS A 90 -15.37 -9.51 -0.57
N MET A 91 -16.16 -8.66 0.11
CA MET A 91 -17.57 -8.95 0.43
C MET A 91 -18.44 -9.07 -0.83
N THR A 92 -18.19 -8.26 -1.86
CA THR A 92 -18.96 -8.30 -3.11
C THR A 92 -18.62 -9.53 -3.96
N MET A 93 -17.37 -9.97 -3.96
CA MET A 93 -16.90 -11.04 -4.84
C MET A 93 -17.00 -12.44 -4.20
N ILE A 94 -16.72 -12.57 -2.90
CA ILE A 94 -16.60 -13.87 -2.22
C ILE A 94 -17.84 -14.19 -1.39
N TRP A 95 -18.43 -13.20 -0.71
CA TRP A 95 -19.55 -13.41 0.23
C TRP A 95 -20.93 -13.12 -0.36
N ASN A 96 -21.02 -12.78 -1.66
CA ASN A 96 -22.27 -12.52 -2.39
C ASN A 96 -23.21 -11.49 -1.71
N SER A 97 -22.67 -10.67 -0.81
CA SER A 97 -23.38 -9.62 -0.08
C SER A 97 -23.11 -8.28 -0.74
N MET A 98 -23.68 -8.09 -1.93
CA MET A 98 -23.37 -6.95 -2.80
C MET A 98 -23.71 -5.61 -2.13
N ALA A 99 -24.86 -5.52 -1.45
CA ALA A 99 -25.29 -4.30 -0.77
C ALA A 99 -24.34 -3.92 0.38
N ALA A 100 -23.98 -4.88 1.25
CA ALA A 100 -23.07 -4.62 2.37
C ALA A 100 -21.65 -4.27 1.87
N GLY A 101 -21.17 -4.94 0.82
CA GLY A 101 -19.85 -4.66 0.23
C GLY A 101 -19.75 -3.26 -0.38
N ILE A 102 -20.81 -2.78 -1.04
CA ILE A 102 -20.85 -1.40 -1.57
C ILE A 102 -20.82 -0.38 -0.43
N VAL A 103 -21.61 -0.58 0.64
CA VAL A 103 -21.62 0.33 1.78
C VAL A 103 -20.25 0.41 2.45
N VAL A 104 -19.61 -0.74 2.72
CA VAL A 104 -18.27 -0.80 3.31
C VAL A 104 -17.22 -0.20 2.37
N GLY A 105 -17.33 -0.43 1.07
CA GLY A 105 -16.47 0.17 0.05
C GLY A 105 -16.58 1.70 0.02
N ILE A 106 -17.79 2.25 0.07
CA ILE A 106 -18.03 3.70 0.15
C ILE A 106 -17.39 4.27 1.42
N VAL A 107 -17.56 3.62 2.57
CA VAL A 107 -16.92 4.03 3.83
C VAL A 107 -15.39 4.06 3.69
N GLY A 108 -14.80 3.04 3.05
CA GLY A 108 -13.36 2.99 2.75
C GLY A 108 -12.89 4.15 1.87
N ILE A 109 -13.64 4.49 0.82
CA ILE A 109 -13.35 5.64 -0.06
C ILE A 109 -13.42 6.95 0.72
N VAL A 110 -14.46 7.15 1.54
CA VAL A 110 -14.61 8.36 2.37
C VAL A 110 -13.44 8.52 3.35
N LEU A 111 -13.01 7.43 3.99
CA LEU A 111 -11.82 7.42 4.85
C LEU A 111 -10.54 7.83 4.08
N LEU A 112 -10.34 7.30 2.87
CA LEU A 112 -9.20 7.65 2.03
C LEU A 112 -9.24 9.12 1.55
N ILE A 113 -10.43 9.66 1.23
CA ILE A 113 -10.58 11.08 0.86
C ILE A 113 -10.27 11.98 2.06
N CYS A 114 -10.66 11.59 3.28
CA CYS A 114 -10.37 12.32 4.52
C CYS A 114 -8.85 12.40 4.81
N LEU A 115 -8.04 11.57 4.15
CA LEU A 115 -6.59 11.64 4.24
C LEU A 115 -6.01 12.91 3.56
N ILE A 116 -6.67 13.43 2.53
CA ILE A 116 -6.24 14.65 1.82
C ILE A 116 -6.24 15.89 2.75
N PRO A 117 -7.34 16.23 3.47
CA PRO A 117 -7.34 17.33 4.43
C PRO A 117 -6.45 17.06 5.63
N ALA A 118 -6.29 15.79 6.06
CA ALA A 118 -5.39 15.44 7.16
C ALA A 118 -3.91 15.72 6.85
N ILE A 119 -3.49 15.51 5.58
CA ILE A 119 -2.11 15.73 5.12
C ILE A 119 -1.85 17.18 4.75
N LYS A 120 -2.74 17.82 3.98
CA LYS A 120 -2.54 19.20 3.51
C LYS A 120 -2.94 20.27 4.53
N GLY A 121 -3.72 19.90 5.55
CA GLY A 121 -4.42 20.84 6.41
C GLY A 121 -5.60 21.47 5.66
N ILE A 122 -6.74 21.61 6.33
CA ILE A 122 -7.87 22.38 5.80
C ILE A 122 -7.42 23.84 5.76
N LYS A 123 -7.27 24.40 4.56
CA LYS A 123 -7.24 25.85 4.32
C LYS A 123 -8.59 26.24 3.73
#